data_AF-A0AAU1XFU4-F1
#
_entry.id   AF-A0AAU1XFU4-F1
#
_cell.length_a   1.000
_cell.length_b   1.000
_cell.length_c   1.000
_cell.angle_alpha   90.00
_cell.angle_beta   90.00
_cell.angle_gamma   90.00
#
_symmetry.space_group_name_H-M   'P 1'
#
loop_
_entity.id
_entity.type
_entity.pdbx_description
1 polymer ?
#
loop_
_entity_poly.entity_id
_entity_poly.type
_entity_poly.pdbx_seq_one_letter_code
_entity_poly.pdbx_strand_id
1 'polypeptide(L)'
;MKDRMAGVPVASETTLVREVFGPLGALVECGAALESVSVGEFVARHRGELDRVLDVVRRLGAFHAGSMDIMDGLGYLREHDVPPVTLLMWSGCIEEYTPDLGAPEAVRRMARTGADLQLAHLLQALVGVAALRGGDDVESPAREIAEVIGTVCVWGGADGGRSPHEVFLMWRAAFLPGLLMPSSGSPEPFKRRLREYAHALEGIVEQRE
;
A
#
# COMPACT_ATOMS: atom_id res chain seq x y z
N MET A 1 9.24 34.61 10.86
CA MET A 1 8.96 34.49 9.41
C MET A 1 7.96 33.37 9.23
N LYS A 2 6.70 33.70 9.50
CA LYS A 2 5.59 32.77 9.72
C LYS A 2 4.49 33.28 8.80
N ASP A 3 4.57 32.93 7.52
CA ASP A 3 3.44 33.14 6.61
C ASP A 3 3.60 32.45 5.25
N ARG A 4 2.47 31.91 4.77
CA ARG A 4 2.17 31.34 3.45
C ARG A 4 2.58 29.89 3.15
N MET A 5 1.85 28.96 3.75
CA MET A 5 1.38 27.74 3.06
C MET A 5 -0.11 27.89 2.67
N ALA A 6 -0.45 29.00 2.02
CA ALA A 6 -1.81 29.24 1.55
C ALA A 6 -1.96 28.60 0.16
N GLY A 7 -2.75 27.54 0.05
CA GLY A 7 -3.36 27.15 -1.22
C GLY A 7 -3.48 25.67 -1.56
N VAL A 8 -2.91 24.75 -0.78
CA VAL A 8 -3.15 23.30 -0.98
C VAL A 8 -3.95 22.79 0.22
N PRO A 9 -5.17 22.25 0.04
CA PRO A 9 -5.87 21.61 1.14
C PRO A 9 -4.97 20.49 1.67
N VAL A 10 -4.55 20.63 2.93
CA VAL A 10 -3.89 19.53 3.64
C VAL A 10 -4.92 18.40 3.67
N ALA A 11 -4.58 17.26 3.06
CA ALA A 11 -5.45 16.11 3.04
C ALA A 11 -5.91 15.80 4.47
N SER A 12 -7.21 15.60 4.66
CA SER A 12 -7.74 15.29 5.98
C SER A 12 -7.12 13.98 6.50
N GLU A 13 -7.02 13.82 7.81
CA GLU A 13 -6.54 12.57 8.40
C GLU A 13 -7.31 11.34 7.88
N THR A 14 -8.64 11.49 7.77
CA THR A 14 -9.53 10.50 7.19
C THR A 14 -9.20 10.16 5.73
N THR A 15 -8.76 11.14 4.94
CA THR A 15 -8.33 10.92 3.55
C THR A 15 -7.05 10.11 3.53
N LEU A 16 -6.05 10.54 4.29
CA LEU A 16 -4.73 9.91 4.34
C LEU A 16 -4.80 8.45 4.81
N VAL A 17 -5.59 8.17 5.86
CA VAL A 17 -5.72 6.80 6.35
C VAL A 17 -6.45 5.90 5.35
N ARG A 18 -7.43 6.41 4.61
CA ARG A 18 -8.11 5.67 3.54
C ARG A 18 -7.20 5.38 2.35
N GLU A 19 -6.29 6.30 2.02
CA GLU A 19 -5.28 6.08 0.98
C GLU A 19 -4.33 4.92 1.32
N VAL A 20 -4.09 4.66 2.62
CA VAL A 20 -3.32 3.49 3.08
C VAL A 20 -4.19 2.23 3.15
N PHE A 21 -5.40 2.34 3.70
CA PHE A 21 -6.27 1.19 3.94
C PHE A 21 -6.87 0.58 2.66
N GLY A 22 -7.08 1.38 1.61
CA GLY A 22 -7.52 0.88 0.31
C GLY A 22 -6.60 -0.21 -0.24
N PRO A 23 -5.32 0.09 -0.55
CA PRO A 23 -4.39 -0.92 -1.06
C PRO A 23 -4.09 -2.02 -0.04
N LEU A 24 -4.06 -1.73 1.27
CA LEU A 24 -3.87 -2.78 2.28
C LEU A 24 -5.03 -3.79 2.29
N GLY A 25 -6.28 -3.32 2.23
CA GLY A 25 -7.46 -4.18 2.15
C GLY A 25 -7.49 -5.00 0.86
N ALA A 26 -7.13 -4.38 -0.27
CA ALA A 26 -7.01 -5.07 -1.53
C ALA A 26 -5.93 -6.17 -1.51
N LEU A 27 -4.82 -5.96 -0.80
CA LEU A 27 -3.79 -6.99 -0.61
C LEU A 27 -4.29 -8.18 0.21
N VAL A 28 -5.11 -7.93 1.24
CA VAL A 28 -5.78 -8.99 2.00
C VAL A 28 -6.69 -9.82 1.10
N GLU A 29 -7.52 -9.18 0.27
CA GLU A 29 -8.40 -9.88 -0.68
C GLU A 29 -7.62 -10.64 -1.76
N CYS A 30 -6.56 -10.05 -2.32
CA CYS A 30 -5.70 -10.74 -3.28
C CYS A 30 -5.02 -11.97 -2.65
N GLY A 31 -4.53 -11.86 -1.40
CA GLY A 31 -3.93 -12.98 -0.68
C GLY A 31 -4.92 -14.11 -0.43
N ALA A 32 -6.12 -13.78 0.06
CA ALA A 32 -7.19 -14.76 0.26
C ALA A 32 -7.55 -15.49 -1.05
N ALA A 33 -7.67 -14.77 -2.16
CA ALA A 33 -7.94 -15.35 -3.48
C ALA A 33 -6.80 -16.27 -3.98
N LEU A 34 -5.54 -15.91 -3.75
CA LEU A 34 -4.38 -16.72 -4.13
C LEU A 34 -4.29 -18.02 -3.33
N GLU A 35 -4.66 -17.97 -2.05
CA GLU A 35 -4.75 -19.13 -1.17
C GLU A 35 -6.05 -19.92 -1.34
N SER A 36 -6.99 -19.42 -2.13
CA SER A 36 -8.32 -20.02 -2.33
C SER A 36 -9.09 -20.22 -1.01
N VAL A 37 -9.02 -19.22 -0.13
CA VAL A 37 -9.73 -19.18 1.17
C VAL A 37 -10.60 -17.93 1.28
N SER A 38 -11.47 -17.89 2.29
CA SER A 38 -12.20 -16.66 2.60
C SER A 38 -11.28 -15.59 3.18
N VAL A 39 -11.72 -14.34 3.13
CA VAL A 39 -10.97 -13.22 3.72
C VAL A 39 -10.80 -13.39 5.22
N GLY A 40 -11.83 -13.84 5.95
CA GLY A 40 -11.72 -14.01 7.40
C GLY A 40 -10.77 -15.14 7.79
N GLU A 41 -10.69 -16.22 7.01
CA GLU A 41 -9.67 -17.26 7.22
C GLU A 41 -8.26 -16.73 6.97
N PHE A 42 -8.04 -16.00 5.87
CA PHE A 42 -6.75 -15.37 5.56
C PHE A 42 -6.33 -14.39 6.67
N VAL A 43 -7.25 -13.52 7.09
CA VAL A 43 -7.13 -12.56 8.19
C VAL A 43 -6.78 -13.25 9.51
N ALA A 44 -7.36 -14.41 9.80
CA ALA A 44 -7.05 -15.18 11.01
C ALA A 44 -5.62 -15.73 10.98
N ARG A 45 -5.16 -16.24 9.83
CA ARG A 45 -3.79 -16.76 9.64
C ARG A 45 -2.72 -15.67 9.77
N HIS A 46 -2.99 -14.48 9.22
CA HIS A 46 -2.06 -13.36 9.18
C HIS A 46 -2.28 -12.31 10.29
N ARG A 47 -3.06 -12.64 11.34
CA ARG A 47 -3.48 -11.67 12.37
C ARG A 47 -2.32 -10.92 13.01
N GLY A 48 -1.31 -11.64 13.46
CA GLY A 48 -0.15 -11.03 14.12
C GLY A 48 0.71 -10.17 13.19
N GLU A 49 0.69 -10.43 11.89
CA GLU A 49 1.38 -9.61 10.88
C GLU A 49 0.58 -8.35 10.58
N LEU A 50 -0.73 -8.50 10.37
CA LEU A 50 -1.62 -7.38 10.12
C LEU A 50 -1.64 -6.40 11.31
N ASP A 51 -1.70 -6.90 12.54
CA ASP A 51 -1.70 -6.04 13.74
C ASP A 51 -0.41 -5.19 13.80
N ARG A 52 0.75 -5.79 13.47
CA ARG A 52 2.02 -5.05 13.38
C ARG A 52 2.01 -4.00 12.26
N VAL A 53 1.47 -4.35 11.08
CA VAL A 53 1.34 -3.42 9.96
C VAL A 53 0.46 -2.23 10.36
N LEU A 54 -0.69 -2.48 10.98
CA LEU A 54 -1.60 -1.42 11.43
C LEU A 54 -0.97 -0.54 12.52
N ASP A 55 -0.20 -1.13 13.43
CA ASP A 55 0.54 -0.38 14.44
C ASP A 55 1.60 0.54 13.83
N VAL A 56 2.33 0.08 12.80
CA VAL A 56 3.28 0.91 12.06
C VAL A 56 2.55 2.03 11.31
N VAL A 57 1.48 1.72 10.59
CA VAL A 57 0.65 2.71 9.87
C VAL A 57 0.18 3.81 10.82
N ARG A 58 -0.30 3.43 12.02
CA ARG A 58 -0.74 4.38 13.04
C ARG A 58 0.38 5.31 13.48
N ARG A 59 1.59 4.79 13.71
CA ARG A 59 2.76 5.60 14.12
C ARG A 59 3.26 6.51 13.01
N LEU A 60 3.44 5.98 11.79
CA LEU A 60 3.90 6.73 10.62
C LEU A 60 2.97 7.91 10.32
N GLY A 61 1.66 7.68 10.37
CA GLY A 61 0.67 8.71 10.14
C GLY A 61 0.35 9.56 11.36
N ALA A 62 0.92 9.28 12.53
CA ALA A 62 0.48 9.85 13.81
C ALA A 62 -1.07 9.87 13.91
N PHE A 63 -1.70 8.78 13.48
CA PHE A 63 -3.14 8.68 13.36
C PHE A 63 -3.77 8.44 14.74
N HIS A 64 -4.90 9.09 14.97
CA HIS A 64 -5.72 8.87 16.16
C HIS A 64 -6.32 7.46 16.11
N ALA A 65 -6.54 6.86 17.28
CA ALA A 65 -7.14 5.52 17.38
C ALA A 65 -8.47 5.44 16.61
N GLY A 66 -9.35 6.44 16.73
CA GLY A 66 -10.62 6.46 16.01
C GLY A 66 -10.51 6.56 14.48
N SER A 67 -9.37 7.01 13.94
CA SER A 67 -9.12 6.96 12.50
C SER A 67 -8.72 5.56 12.03
N MET A 68 -8.13 4.75 12.92
CA MET A 68 -7.80 3.36 12.61
C MET A 68 -9.06 2.48 12.50
N ASP A 69 -10.13 2.80 13.24
CA ASP A 69 -11.44 2.13 13.15
C ASP A 69 -12.05 2.17 11.74
N ILE A 70 -11.56 3.06 10.85
CA ILE A 70 -11.97 3.09 9.45
C ILE A 70 -11.64 1.76 8.76
N MET A 71 -10.56 1.07 9.12
CA MET A 71 -10.23 -0.23 8.53
C MET A 71 -11.34 -1.25 8.79
N ASP A 72 -11.82 -1.32 10.02
CA ASP A 72 -12.93 -2.20 10.40
C ASP A 72 -14.24 -1.78 9.74
N GLY A 73 -14.45 -0.47 9.58
CA GLY A 73 -15.60 0.11 8.89
C GLY A 73 -15.66 -0.21 7.39
N LEU A 74 -14.51 -0.34 6.74
CA LEU A 74 -14.40 -0.69 5.31
C LEU A 74 -14.71 -2.16 5.03
N GLY A 75 -14.65 -3.03 6.05
CA GLY A 75 -15.07 -4.43 5.94
C GLY A 75 -14.01 -5.38 5.40
N TYR A 76 -12.83 -4.88 5.00
CA TYR A 76 -11.72 -5.69 4.46
C TYR A 76 -11.19 -6.77 5.42
N LEU A 77 -11.52 -6.68 6.71
CA LEU A 77 -11.07 -7.63 7.74
C LEU A 77 -12.17 -8.60 8.19
N ARG A 78 -13.36 -8.56 7.59
CA ARG A 78 -14.51 -9.40 7.96
C ARG A 78 -14.57 -10.65 7.12
N GLU A 79 -15.31 -11.65 7.60
CA GLU A 79 -15.61 -12.85 6.84
C GLU A 79 -16.39 -12.52 5.56
N HIS A 80 -15.81 -12.85 4.41
CA HIS A 80 -16.45 -12.85 3.10
C HIS A 80 -15.60 -13.61 2.08
N ASP A 81 -16.24 -14.09 1.02
CA ASP A 81 -15.56 -14.57 -0.19
C ASP A 81 -15.14 -13.38 -1.05
N VAL A 82 -14.05 -13.52 -1.80
CA VAL A 82 -13.57 -12.48 -2.72
C VAL A 82 -14.23 -12.65 -4.10
N PRO A 83 -15.13 -11.74 -4.52
CA PRO A 83 -15.76 -11.84 -5.83
C PRO A 83 -14.74 -11.57 -6.95
N PRO A 84 -14.80 -12.29 -8.09
CA PRO A 84 -13.89 -12.05 -9.22
C PRO A 84 -13.93 -10.61 -9.76
N VAL A 85 -15.09 -9.94 -9.70
CA VAL A 85 -15.22 -8.53 -10.11
C VAL A 85 -14.41 -7.59 -9.22
N THR A 86 -14.23 -7.91 -7.95
CA THR A 86 -13.43 -7.10 -7.04
C THR A 86 -11.94 -7.21 -7.38
N LEU A 87 -11.46 -8.44 -7.66
CA LEU A 87 -10.10 -8.67 -8.18
C LEU A 87 -9.86 -8.00 -9.52
N LEU A 88 -10.88 -7.96 -10.39
CA LEU A 88 -10.79 -7.23 -11.66
C LEU A 88 -10.49 -5.75 -11.43
N MET A 89 -11.16 -5.10 -10.47
CA MET A 89 -10.87 -3.71 -10.12
C MET A 89 -9.47 -3.55 -9.55
N TRP A 90 -9.05 -4.41 -8.62
CA TRP A 90 -7.72 -4.32 -8.00
C TRP A 90 -6.58 -4.54 -8.96
N SER A 91 -6.80 -5.39 -9.97
CA SER A 91 -5.82 -5.70 -11.02
C SER A 91 -5.74 -4.64 -12.13
N GLY A 92 -6.47 -3.53 -12.02
CA GLY A 92 -6.51 -2.50 -13.05
C GLY A 92 -7.18 -2.97 -14.34
N CYS A 93 -8.17 -3.86 -14.22
CA CYS A 93 -8.92 -4.45 -15.33
C CYS A 93 -8.03 -5.19 -16.34
N ILE A 94 -7.07 -5.98 -15.85
CA ILE A 94 -6.16 -6.76 -16.73
C ILE A 94 -6.89 -7.85 -17.53
N GLU A 95 -8.01 -8.35 -17.01
CA GLU A 95 -8.92 -9.28 -17.70
C GLU A 95 -10.13 -8.53 -18.25
N GLU A 96 -10.83 -9.14 -19.21
CA GLU A 96 -12.11 -8.61 -19.71
C GLU A 96 -13.27 -8.98 -18.76
N TYR A 97 -14.22 -8.07 -18.57
CA TYR A 97 -15.44 -8.35 -17.80
C TYR A 97 -16.38 -9.28 -18.58
N THR A 98 -16.25 -10.58 -18.33
CA THR A 98 -17.00 -11.64 -19.02
C THR A 98 -17.73 -12.55 -18.01
N PRO A 99 -18.72 -13.35 -18.45
CA PRO A 99 -19.35 -14.36 -17.58
C PRO A 99 -18.37 -15.38 -16.97
N ASP A 100 -17.23 -15.61 -17.63
CA ASP A 100 -16.21 -16.59 -17.23
C ASP A 100 -15.10 -15.99 -16.36
N LEU A 101 -15.26 -14.74 -15.88
CA LEU A 101 -14.27 -14.04 -15.04
C LEU A 101 -13.86 -14.83 -13.78
N GLY A 102 -14.74 -15.71 -13.30
CA GLY A 102 -14.48 -16.60 -12.16
C GLY A 102 -13.61 -17.81 -12.48
N ALA A 103 -13.14 -17.98 -13.71
CA ALA A 103 -12.23 -19.06 -14.06
C ALA A 103 -10.97 -19.03 -13.18
N PRO A 104 -10.52 -20.17 -12.61
CA PRO A 104 -9.42 -20.17 -11.63
C PRO A 104 -8.12 -19.52 -12.12
N GLU A 105 -7.81 -19.63 -13.41
CA GLU A 105 -6.64 -18.98 -13.99
C GLU A 105 -6.78 -17.46 -14.08
N ALA A 106 -7.97 -16.97 -14.45
CA ALA A 106 -8.26 -15.54 -14.49
C ALA A 106 -8.20 -14.94 -13.08
N VAL A 107 -8.81 -15.61 -12.09
CA VAL A 107 -8.73 -15.25 -10.67
C VAL A 107 -7.29 -15.16 -10.19
N ARG A 108 -6.46 -16.17 -10.49
CA ARG A 108 -5.03 -16.15 -10.12
C ARG A 108 -4.26 -15.01 -10.79
N ARG A 109 -4.50 -14.75 -12.09
CA ARG A 109 -3.83 -13.64 -12.80
C ARG A 109 -4.25 -12.29 -12.25
N MET A 110 -5.55 -12.05 -12.06
CA MET A 110 -6.05 -10.81 -11.46
C MET A 110 -5.54 -10.62 -10.03
N ALA A 111 -5.55 -11.67 -9.20
CA ALA A 111 -5.05 -11.55 -7.83
C ALA A 111 -3.54 -11.29 -7.78
N ARG A 112 -2.75 -11.90 -8.69
CA ARG A 112 -1.31 -11.59 -8.83
C ARG A 112 -1.11 -10.14 -9.27
N THR A 113 -1.65 -9.75 -10.43
CA THR A 113 -1.51 -8.38 -10.95
C THR A 113 -2.05 -7.34 -9.97
N GLY A 114 -3.16 -7.65 -9.29
CA GLY A 114 -3.73 -6.83 -8.23
C GLY A 114 -2.73 -6.64 -7.09
N ALA A 115 -2.18 -7.73 -6.54
CA ALA A 115 -1.18 -7.61 -5.48
C ALA A 115 0.06 -6.77 -5.91
N ASP A 116 0.55 -6.91 -7.15
CA ASP A 116 1.65 -6.08 -7.67
C ASP A 116 1.31 -4.58 -7.63
N LEU A 117 0.16 -4.23 -8.21
CA LEU A 117 -0.31 -2.83 -8.24
C LEU A 117 -0.54 -2.29 -6.83
N GLN A 118 -1.23 -3.05 -5.99
CA GLN A 118 -1.61 -2.60 -4.66
C GLN A 118 -0.42 -2.51 -3.71
N LEU A 119 0.65 -3.30 -3.90
CA LEU A 119 1.92 -3.11 -3.18
C LEU A 119 2.58 -1.77 -3.53
N ALA A 120 2.62 -1.41 -4.82
CA ALA A 120 3.17 -0.13 -5.25
C ALA A 120 2.31 1.06 -4.75
N HIS A 121 0.98 0.92 -4.75
CA HIS A 121 0.06 1.89 -4.17
C HIS A 121 0.20 2.01 -2.65
N LEU A 122 0.36 0.90 -1.93
CA LEU A 122 0.59 0.91 -0.49
C LEU A 122 1.91 1.63 -0.15
N LEU A 123 3.00 1.32 -0.87
CA LEU A 123 4.27 2.01 -0.70
C LEU A 123 4.13 3.51 -0.96
N GLN A 124 3.41 3.91 -2.02
CA GLN A 124 3.11 5.31 -2.29
C GLN A 124 2.33 5.99 -1.16
N ALA A 125 1.31 5.33 -0.62
CA ALA A 125 0.50 5.88 0.46
C ALA A 125 1.32 6.04 1.75
N LEU A 126 2.12 5.04 2.11
CA LEU A 126 2.99 5.07 3.28
C LEU A 126 4.04 6.19 3.18
N VAL A 127 4.74 6.28 2.05
CA VAL A 127 5.73 7.34 1.79
C VAL A 127 5.04 8.71 1.76
N GLY A 128 3.87 8.83 1.14
CA GLY A 128 3.10 10.06 1.10
C GLY A 128 2.71 10.55 2.49
N VAL A 129 2.19 9.66 3.33
CA VAL A 129 1.86 9.95 4.74
C VAL A 129 3.10 10.38 5.52
N ALA A 130 4.19 9.62 5.42
CA ALA A 130 5.43 9.92 6.13
C ALA A 130 6.10 11.22 5.66
N ALA A 131 6.00 11.55 4.36
CA ALA A 131 6.49 12.81 3.80
C ALA A 131 5.63 14.03 4.19
N LEU A 132 4.33 13.84 4.44
CA LEU A 132 3.42 14.93 4.85
C LEU A 132 3.39 15.15 6.37
N ARG A 133 3.53 14.09 7.17
CA ARG A 133 3.33 14.12 8.63
C ARG A 133 4.59 13.81 9.43
N GLY A 134 5.63 13.29 8.80
CA GLY A 134 6.88 12.93 9.45
C GLY A 134 7.70 14.14 9.93
N GLY A 135 8.65 13.84 10.81
CA GLY A 135 9.65 14.81 11.27
C GLY A 135 10.80 14.97 10.28
N ASP A 136 11.95 15.46 10.78
CA ASP A 136 13.14 15.65 9.96
C ASP A 136 13.91 14.36 9.67
N ASP A 137 13.72 13.32 10.48
CA ASP A 137 14.29 12.00 10.27
C ASP A 137 13.48 11.20 9.23
N VAL A 138 14.15 10.76 8.18
CA VAL A 138 13.61 9.93 7.09
C VAL A 138 14.03 8.47 7.24
N GLU A 139 15.14 8.20 7.92
CA GLU A 139 15.74 6.87 8.00
C GLU A 139 14.90 5.91 8.82
N SER A 140 14.45 6.32 10.02
CA SER A 140 13.61 5.46 10.85
C SER A 140 12.26 5.15 10.18
N PRO A 141 11.50 6.13 9.67
CA PRO A 141 10.26 5.84 8.94
C PRO A 141 10.48 4.99 7.68
N ALA A 142 11.57 5.20 6.92
CA ALA A 142 11.88 4.38 5.74
C ALA A 142 12.10 2.90 6.09
N ARG A 143 12.76 2.60 7.22
CA ARG A 143 12.91 1.22 7.71
C ARG A 143 11.58 0.59 8.08
N GLU A 144 10.73 1.32 8.82
CA GLU A 144 9.40 0.86 9.18
C GLU A 144 8.54 0.58 7.92
N ILE A 145 8.63 1.44 6.91
CA ILE A 145 7.96 1.24 5.62
C ILE A 145 8.48 -0.02 4.92
N ALA A 146 9.79 -0.20 4.84
CA ALA A 146 10.39 -1.39 4.21
C ALA A 146 10.02 -2.70 4.96
N GLU A 147 9.86 -2.65 6.28
CA GLU A 147 9.36 -3.77 7.09
C GLU A 147 7.90 -4.10 6.80
N VAL A 148 7.04 -3.08 6.68
CA VAL A 148 5.65 -3.27 6.27
C VAL A 148 5.58 -3.92 4.90
N ILE A 149 6.30 -3.36 3.91
CA ILE A 149 6.32 -3.92 2.55
C ILE A 149 6.86 -5.36 2.55
N GLY A 150 7.95 -5.65 3.28
CA GLY A 150 8.46 -7.01 3.41
C GLY A 150 7.45 -7.98 4.01
N THR A 151 6.68 -7.54 4.99
CA THR A 151 5.62 -8.34 5.61
C THR A 151 4.49 -8.63 4.63
N VAL A 152 4.00 -7.62 3.90
CA VAL A 152 2.87 -7.82 2.98
C VAL A 152 3.26 -8.49 1.66
N CYS A 153 4.55 -8.46 1.29
CA CYS A 153 5.05 -9.11 0.08
C CYS A 153 4.86 -10.64 0.08
N VAL A 154 4.80 -11.26 1.25
CA VAL A 154 4.63 -12.71 1.40
C VAL A 154 3.16 -13.15 1.44
N TRP A 155 2.21 -12.22 1.40
CA TRP A 155 0.75 -12.47 1.45
C TRP A 155 0.17 -13.02 0.13
N GLY A 156 0.85 -13.94 -0.54
CA GLY A 156 0.44 -14.49 -1.84
C GLY A 156 0.76 -15.98 -2.05
N GLY A 157 1.12 -16.70 -0.99
CA GLY A 157 1.39 -18.13 -1.02
C GLY A 157 2.78 -18.55 -1.51
N ALA A 158 2.98 -19.86 -1.64
CA ALA A 158 4.28 -20.53 -1.79
C ALA A 158 5.03 -20.31 -3.12
N ASP A 159 4.39 -19.72 -4.14
CA ASP A 159 4.96 -19.54 -5.49
C ASP A 159 5.92 -18.34 -5.62
N GLY A 160 6.51 -17.91 -4.50
CA GLY A 160 7.44 -16.78 -4.44
C GLY A 160 6.68 -15.47 -4.18
N GLY A 161 6.67 -15.05 -2.92
CA GLY A 161 6.31 -13.69 -2.56
C GLY A 161 7.17 -12.68 -3.34
N ARG A 162 6.70 -11.45 -3.44
CA ARG A 162 7.47 -10.40 -4.13
C ARG A 162 8.66 -9.99 -3.30
N SER A 163 9.74 -9.57 -3.94
CA SER A 163 10.81 -8.93 -3.17
C SER A 163 10.42 -7.47 -2.87
N PRO A 164 10.77 -6.94 -1.69
CA PRO A 164 10.66 -5.51 -1.41
C PRO A 164 11.37 -4.64 -2.45
N HIS A 165 12.46 -5.14 -3.04
CA HIS A 165 13.20 -4.47 -4.10
C HIS A 165 12.36 -4.32 -5.38
N GLU A 166 11.66 -5.36 -5.84
CA GLU A 166 10.75 -5.26 -6.98
C GLU A 166 9.61 -4.26 -6.72
N VAL A 167 9.03 -4.26 -5.52
CA VAL A 167 7.99 -3.28 -5.14
C VAL A 167 8.53 -1.86 -5.19
N PHE A 168 9.76 -1.63 -4.68
CA PHE A 168 10.43 -0.33 -4.77
C PHE A 168 10.63 0.10 -6.23
N LEU A 169 11.09 -0.79 -7.10
CA LEU A 169 11.28 -0.50 -8.53
C LEU A 169 9.97 -0.13 -9.22
N MET A 170 8.90 -0.88 -8.96
CA MET A 170 7.56 -0.61 -9.50
C MET A 170 7.04 0.75 -9.01
N TRP A 171 7.12 1.01 -7.71
CA TRP A 171 6.71 2.29 -7.12
C TRP A 171 7.48 3.47 -7.71
N ARG A 172 8.80 3.33 -7.80
CA ARG A 172 9.69 4.36 -8.34
C ARG A 172 9.32 4.70 -9.78
N ALA A 173 9.05 3.70 -10.61
CA ALA A 173 8.68 3.91 -12.01
C ALA A 173 7.26 4.48 -12.17
N ALA A 174 6.30 3.99 -11.38
CA ALA A 174 4.89 4.33 -11.52
C ALA A 174 4.53 5.72 -10.96
N PHE A 175 5.09 6.11 -9.80
CA PHE A 175 4.64 7.30 -9.07
C PHE A 175 5.61 8.47 -9.13
N LEU A 176 6.91 8.24 -8.95
CA LEU A 176 7.86 9.34 -8.76
C LEU A 176 7.94 10.30 -9.96
N PRO A 177 7.95 9.87 -11.23
CA PRO A 177 7.96 10.80 -12.36
C PRO A 177 6.77 11.77 -12.33
N GLY A 178 5.56 11.26 -12.07
CA GLY A 178 4.34 12.06 -12.00
C GLY A 178 4.36 13.11 -10.87
N LEU A 179 5.09 12.83 -9.78
CA LEU A 179 5.17 13.70 -8.61
C LEU A 179 6.39 14.64 -8.62
N LEU A 180 7.52 14.21 -9.18
CA LEU A 180 8.78 14.95 -9.14
C LEU A 180 9.05 15.82 -10.37
N MET A 181 8.36 15.59 -11.49
CA MET A 181 8.51 16.42 -12.68
C MET A 181 8.30 17.91 -12.35
N PRO A 182 9.04 18.83 -13.00
CA PRO A 182 8.86 20.27 -12.78
C PRO A 182 7.42 20.74 -13.04
N SER A 183 6.71 20.10 -13.97
CA SER A 183 5.32 20.39 -14.32
C SER A 183 4.29 19.82 -13.35
N SER A 184 4.69 18.98 -12.38
CA SER A 184 3.73 18.44 -11.41
C SER A 184 3.29 19.54 -10.42
N GLY A 185 2.02 19.50 -10.03
CA GLY A 185 1.44 20.42 -9.04
C GLY A 185 1.88 20.16 -7.59
N SER A 186 2.81 19.22 -7.35
CA SER A 186 3.29 18.91 -6.00
C SER A 186 4.13 20.07 -5.43
N PRO A 187 4.00 20.43 -4.15
CA PRO A 187 4.86 21.44 -3.52
C PRO A 187 6.33 20.98 -3.47
N GLU A 188 7.29 21.91 -3.67
CA GLU A 188 8.72 21.56 -3.65
C GLU A 188 9.21 20.92 -2.34
N PRO A 189 8.75 21.34 -1.14
CA PRO A 189 9.09 20.65 0.10
C PRO A 189 8.68 19.16 0.08
N PHE A 190 7.51 18.86 -0.48
CA PHE A 190 7.04 17.48 -0.63
C PHE A 190 7.88 16.70 -1.65
N LYS A 191 8.20 17.30 -2.82
CA LYS A 191 9.11 16.68 -3.80
C LYS A 191 10.46 16.33 -3.20
N ARG A 192 11.01 17.21 -2.36
CA ARG A 192 12.28 16.97 -1.64
C ARG A 192 12.16 15.77 -0.71
N ARG A 193 11.12 15.72 0.12
CA ARG A 193 10.86 14.56 1.00
C ARG A 193 10.72 13.26 0.20
N LEU A 194 10.01 13.26 -0.92
CA LEU A 194 9.89 12.07 -1.78
C LEU A 194 11.25 11.56 -2.29
N ARG A 195 12.17 12.48 -2.65
CA ARG A 195 13.54 12.10 -3.04
C ARG A 195 14.33 11.52 -1.88
N GLU A 196 14.22 12.12 -0.68
CA GLU A 196 14.86 11.62 0.53
C GLU A 196 14.39 10.19 0.85
N TYR A 197 13.07 9.94 0.83
CA TYR A 197 12.51 8.60 1.01
C TYR A 197 12.95 7.62 -0.08
N ALA A 198 12.99 8.05 -1.35
CA ALA A 198 13.45 7.19 -2.43
C ALA A 198 14.89 6.71 -2.22
N HIS A 199 15.80 7.62 -1.84
CA HIS A 199 17.20 7.26 -1.56
C HIS A 199 17.36 6.38 -0.32
N ALA A 200 16.65 6.69 0.77
CA ALA A 200 16.69 5.87 1.98
C ALA A 200 16.16 4.46 1.72
N LEU A 201 15.03 4.34 1.03
CA LEU A 201 14.43 3.05 0.68
C LEU A 201 15.34 2.23 -0.25
N GLU A 202 15.93 2.84 -1.27
CA GLU A 202 16.89 2.17 -2.18
C GLU A 202 18.01 1.49 -1.38
N GLY A 203 18.67 2.24 -0.49
CA GLY A 203 19.74 1.69 0.35
C GLY A 203 19.28 0.58 1.30
N ILE A 204 18.03 0.60 1.76
CA ILE A 204 17.48 -0.43 2.67
C ILE A 204 17.11 -1.70 1.91
N VAL A 205 16.45 -1.59 0.75
CA VAL A 205 15.94 -2.75 0.00
C VAL A 205 17.05 -3.49 -0.74
N GLU A 206 18.12 -2.79 -1.17
CA GLU A 206 19.30 -3.41 -1.78
C GLU A 206 20.12 -4.25 -0.79
N GLN A 207 20.08 -3.92 0.51
CA GLN A 207 20.82 -4.66 1.55
C GLN A 207 20.14 -5.98 1.97
N ARG A 208 18.93 -6.25 1.46
CA ARG A 208 18.12 -7.42 1.81
C ARG A 208 18.13 -8.53 0.74
N GLU A 209 18.85 -8.33 -0.36
CA GLU A 209 19.16 -9.35 -1.38
C GLU A 209 20.36 -10.21 -0.97
#